data_AF-A0A0N8GSH0-F1
#
_entry.id   AF-A0A0N8GSH0-F1
#
_cell.length_a   1.000
_cell.length_b   1.000
_cell.length_c   1.000
_cell.angle_alpha   90.00
_cell.angle_beta   90.00
_cell.angle_gamma   90.00
#
_symmetry.space_group_name_H-M   'P 1'
#
loop_
_entity.id
_entity.type
_entity.pdbx_description
1 polymer ?
#
loop_
_entity_poly.entity_id
_entity_poly.type
_entity_poly.pdbx_seq_one_letter_code
_entity_poly.pdbx_strand_id
1 'polypeptide(L)'
;MRVKPYIGAIVFLLLFTTACGLMEREKTKPLLPNFTMERIKDGYSLALSEAREWSHKAYLESVDAIYRRDREEWKISKASYTFVDKDTKTYIVIEINKAEGELLITPPGRIGVSTSIVTTSQFYLERNKDETEALYKSIAILGDMTEKCGIEKVIIAGAPYAYQGWDVRFVNPRWITLSPLFLAEIYVNAETGDIVRRDLSNLWKICNTK
;
A
#
# COMPACT_ATOMS: atom_id res chain seq x y z
N MET A 1 -44.22 36.53 21.11
CA MET A 1 -43.68 36.62 19.73
C MET A 1 -43.55 35.21 19.19
N ARG A 2 -44.28 34.85 18.12
CA ARG A 2 -44.20 33.53 17.48
C ARG A 2 -42.98 33.48 16.57
N VAL A 3 -41.95 32.74 16.96
CA VAL A 3 -40.80 32.45 16.10
C VAL A 3 -41.31 31.64 14.91
N LYS A 4 -41.09 32.12 13.69
CA LYS A 4 -41.54 31.46 12.46
C LYS A 4 -40.85 30.08 12.33
N PRO A 5 -41.57 29.01 11.96
CA PRO A 5 -41.06 27.62 11.99
C PRO A 5 -39.84 27.38 11.08
N TYR A 6 -39.62 28.26 10.09
CA TYR A 6 -38.51 28.19 9.14
C TYR A 6 -37.14 28.49 9.77
N ILE A 7 -37.10 29.26 10.88
CA ILE A 7 -35.84 29.60 11.56
C ILE A 7 -35.25 28.35 12.23
N GLY A 8 -36.09 27.51 12.83
CA GLY A 8 -35.66 26.24 13.41
C GLY A 8 -35.13 25.26 12.35
N ALA A 9 -35.78 25.21 11.18
CA ALA A 9 -35.33 24.37 10.06
C ALA A 9 -33.98 24.83 9.49
N ILE A 10 -33.73 26.14 9.37
CA ILE A 10 -32.46 26.69 8.87
C ILE A 10 -31.30 26.41 9.84
N VAL A 11 -31.51 26.57 11.15
CA VAL A 11 -30.50 26.25 12.16
C VAL A 11 -30.22 24.74 12.18
N PHE A 12 -31.25 23.90 12.07
CA PHE A 12 -31.08 22.45 11.99
C PHE A 12 -30.32 22.04 10.71
N LEU A 13 -30.60 22.66 9.58
CA LEU A 13 -29.91 22.42 8.31
C LEU A 13 -28.43 22.84 8.39
N LEU A 14 -28.12 23.99 9.00
CA LEU A 14 -26.75 24.47 9.22
C LEU A 14 -25.95 23.58 10.18
N LEU A 15 -26.60 23.05 11.22
CA LEU A 15 -25.99 22.07 12.13
C LEU A 15 -25.79 20.72 11.43
N PHE A 16 -26.69 20.32 10.55
CA PHE A 16 -26.54 19.09 9.77
C PHE A 16 -25.45 19.18 8.70
N THR A 17 -25.29 20.33 8.03
CA THR A 17 -24.23 20.53 7.02
C THR A 17 -22.85 20.70 7.65
N THR A 18 -22.75 21.28 8.85
CA THR A 18 -21.49 21.31 9.61
C THR A 18 -21.13 19.94 10.20
N ALA A 19 -22.12 19.15 10.65
CA ALA A 19 -21.91 17.77 11.10
C ALA A 19 -21.56 16.82 9.94
N CYS A 20 -22.18 16.96 8.76
CA CYS A 20 -21.83 16.19 7.56
C CYS A 20 -20.56 16.71 6.85
N GLY A 21 -20.18 17.97 7.07
CA GLY A 21 -18.95 18.58 6.54
C GLY A 21 -17.67 18.14 7.27
N LEU A 22 -17.81 17.40 8.38
CA LEU A 22 -16.73 16.71 9.09
C LEU A 22 -16.53 15.28 8.57
N MET A 23 -16.86 14.99 7.31
CA MET A 23 -16.21 13.90 6.60
C MET A 23 -14.73 14.26 6.52
N GLU A 24 -13.92 13.61 7.38
CA GLU A 24 -12.47 13.73 7.39
C GLU A 24 -11.97 13.57 5.95
N ARG A 25 -11.38 14.63 5.41
CA ARG A 25 -10.82 14.63 4.06
C ARG A 25 -9.45 13.97 4.10
N GLU A 26 -9.09 13.32 3.01
CA GLU A 26 -7.71 12.95 2.74
C GLU A 26 -6.78 14.13 3.01
N LYS A 27 -5.71 13.87 3.76
CA LYS A 27 -4.73 14.88 4.16
C LYS A 27 -3.43 14.58 3.44
N THR A 28 -3.00 15.52 2.60
CA THR A 28 -1.66 15.50 2.00
C THR A 28 -0.73 16.38 2.84
N LYS A 29 0.41 15.84 3.27
CA LYS A 29 1.50 16.56 3.94
C LYS A 29 2.77 16.46 3.07
N PRO A 30 3.63 17.49 3.03
CA PRO A 30 4.96 17.32 2.46
C PRO A 30 5.79 16.36 3.32
N LEU A 31 6.65 15.56 2.69
CA LEU A 31 7.65 14.78 3.41
C LEU A 31 8.68 15.71 4.06
N LEU A 32 9.29 15.24 5.16
CA LEU A 32 10.38 15.98 5.80
C LEU A 32 11.55 16.14 4.79
N PRO A 33 12.25 17.30 4.77
CA PRO A 33 13.27 17.60 3.75
C PRO A 33 14.40 16.57 3.62
N ASN A 34 14.67 15.79 4.66
CA ASN A 34 15.72 14.78 4.69
C ASN A 34 15.18 13.34 4.84
N PHE A 35 13.87 13.14 4.63
CA PHE A 35 13.29 11.82 4.72
C PHE A 35 13.82 10.93 3.58
N THR A 36 14.37 9.78 3.94
CA THR A 36 14.82 8.77 3.01
C THR A 36 14.06 7.48 3.26
N MET A 37 13.80 6.76 2.18
CA MET A 37 13.20 5.45 2.21
C MET A 37 13.90 4.64 1.12
N GLU A 38 14.64 3.63 1.54
CA GLU A 38 15.27 2.63 0.67
C GLU A 38 14.55 1.29 0.82
N ARG A 39 14.02 1.03 2.02
CA ARG A 39 13.28 -0.16 2.39
C ARG A 39 11.91 0.19 2.94
N ILE A 40 10.99 -0.76 2.86
CA ILE A 40 9.63 -0.65 3.44
C ILE A 40 9.72 -0.34 4.94
N LYS A 41 10.63 -0.98 5.67
CA LYS A 41 10.76 -0.72 7.11
C LYS A 41 11.23 0.70 7.45
N ASP A 42 11.89 1.41 6.54
CA ASP A 42 12.37 2.77 6.79
C ASP A 42 11.20 3.77 6.87
N GLY A 43 10.11 3.53 6.11
CA GLY A 43 8.90 4.35 6.16
C GLY A 43 7.90 3.94 7.25
N TYR A 44 8.08 2.76 7.85
CA TYR A 44 7.14 2.19 8.81
C TYR A 44 6.94 3.07 10.05
N SER A 45 8.01 3.57 10.65
CA SER A 45 7.91 4.41 11.87
C SER A 45 7.12 5.69 11.63
N LEU A 46 7.32 6.34 10.48
CA LEU A 46 6.56 7.52 10.07
C LEU A 46 5.09 7.14 9.88
N ALA A 47 4.82 6.09 9.10
CA ALA A 47 3.46 5.65 8.82
C ALA A 47 2.69 5.24 10.11
N LEU A 48 3.36 4.54 11.03
CA LEU A 48 2.79 4.15 12.31
C LEU A 48 2.50 5.36 13.21
N SER A 49 3.39 6.36 13.25
CA SER A 49 3.13 7.59 14.01
C SER A 49 1.88 8.31 13.51
N GLU A 50 1.70 8.39 12.19
CA GLU A 50 0.56 9.03 11.56
C GLU A 50 -0.74 8.24 11.81
N ALA A 51 -0.70 6.92 11.70
CA ALA A 51 -1.85 6.07 12.04
C ALA A 51 -2.24 6.20 13.53
N ARG A 52 -1.25 6.40 14.41
CA ARG A 52 -1.50 6.57 15.86
C ARG A 52 -2.09 7.92 16.25
N GLU A 53 -2.05 8.93 15.38
CA GLU A 53 -2.84 10.16 15.58
C GLU A 53 -4.35 9.84 15.56
N TRP A 54 -4.75 8.79 14.83
CA TRP A 54 -6.14 8.34 14.71
C TRP A 54 -6.50 7.24 15.71
N SER A 55 -5.60 6.26 15.89
CA SER A 55 -5.81 5.16 16.82
C SER A 55 -4.53 4.68 17.48
N HIS A 56 -4.46 4.81 18.81
CA HIS A 56 -3.40 4.23 19.63
C HIS A 56 -3.35 2.70 19.58
N LYS A 57 -4.41 2.03 19.08
CA LYS A 57 -4.51 0.57 18.93
C LYS A 57 -4.33 0.11 17.48
N ALA A 58 -3.93 1.00 16.57
CA ALA A 58 -3.63 0.66 15.19
C ALA A 58 -2.52 -0.40 15.11
N TYR A 59 -2.77 -1.47 14.37
CA TYR A 59 -1.76 -2.46 13.98
C TYR A 59 -1.60 -2.50 12.46
N LEU A 60 -0.41 -2.86 11.98
CA LEU A 60 -0.15 -3.01 10.56
C LEU A 60 -0.85 -4.28 10.06
N GLU A 61 -1.78 -4.13 9.13
CA GLU A 61 -2.46 -5.25 8.48
C GLU A 61 -1.72 -5.66 7.20
N SER A 62 -1.37 -4.70 6.36
CA SER A 62 -0.65 -4.97 5.12
C SER A 62 0.20 -3.78 4.72
N VAL A 63 1.20 -4.05 3.88
CA VAL A 63 2.05 -3.02 3.28
C VAL A 63 2.30 -3.36 1.83
N ASP A 64 2.30 -2.38 0.96
CA ASP A 64 2.68 -2.53 -0.43
C ASP A 64 3.69 -1.47 -0.82
N ALA A 65 4.64 -1.85 -1.68
CA ALA A 65 5.65 -0.95 -2.19
C ALA A 65 5.84 -1.15 -3.68
N ILE A 66 6.02 -0.03 -4.37
CA ILE A 66 6.37 0.01 -5.78
C ILE A 66 7.86 0.31 -5.87
N TYR A 67 8.59 -0.65 -6.43
CA TYR A 67 9.98 -0.48 -6.86
C TYR A 67 10.00 -0.14 -8.33
N ARG A 68 10.78 0.87 -8.69
CA ARG A 68 11.09 1.22 -10.07
C ARG A 68 12.57 1.07 -10.32
N ARG A 69 12.91 0.65 -11.53
CA ARG A 69 14.30 0.58 -11.97
C ARG A 69 14.80 1.97 -12.32
N ASP A 70 15.84 2.41 -11.63
CA ASP A 70 16.59 3.64 -11.92
C ASP A 70 18.02 3.22 -12.30
N ARG A 71 18.32 3.27 -13.60
CA ARG A 71 19.54 2.71 -14.20
C ARG A 71 19.67 1.21 -13.87
N GLU A 72 20.57 0.85 -12.97
CA GLU A 72 20.86 -0.53 -12.56
C GLU A 72 20.33 -0.86 -11.16
N GLU A 73 19.74 0.11 -10.46
CA GLU A 73 19.27 -0.06 -9.09
C GLU A 73 17.75 -0.06 -9.03
N TRP A 74 17.19 -0.92 -8.17
CA TRP A 74 15.77 -0.91 -7.86
C TRP A 74 15.53 0.00 -6.66
N LYS A 75 14.75 1.06 -6.86
CA LYS A 75 14.46 2.05 -5.82
C LYS A 75 12.98 2.08 -5.54
N ILE A 76 12.65 2.17 -4.26
CA ILE A 76 11.26 2.37 -3.83
C ILE A 76 10.79 3.76 -4.28
N SER A 77 9.70 3.81 -5.05
CA SER A 77 9.08 5.06 -5.51
C SER A 77 7.87 5.45 -4.66
N LYS A 78 7.14 4.45 -4.18
CA LYS A 78 5.94 4.63 -3.35
C LYS A 78 5.81 3.45 -2.39
N ALA A 79 5.33 3.70 -1.19
CA ALA A 79 4.89 2.68 -0.25
C ALA A 79 3.53 3.06 0.34
N SER A 80 2.67 2.08 0.57
CA SER A 80 1.36 2.23 1.19
C SER A 80 1.27 1.27 2.37
N TYR A 81 0.88 1.78 3.52
CA TYR A 81 0.75 1.05 4.78
C TYR A 81 -0.70 1.08 5.19
N THR A 82 -1.32 -0.09 5.28
CA THR A 82 -2.69 -0.23 5.75
C THR A 82 -2.65 -0.66 7.21
N PHE A 83 -3.12 0.23 8.08
CA PHE A 83 -3.32 -0.02 9.49
C PHE A 83 -4.78 -0.28 9.80
N VAL A 84 -5.03 -1.04 10.86
CA VAL A 84 -6.38 -1.34 11.34
C VAL A 84 -6.46 -1.04 12.83
N ASP A 85 -7.50 -0.31 13.23
CA ASP A 85 -7.86 -0.18 14.64
C ASP A 85 -8.39 -1.53 15.17
N LYS A 86 -7.77 -2.01 16.26
CA LYS A 86 -8.08 -3.31 16.86
C LYS A 86 -9.54 -3.45 17.32
N ASP A 87 -10.15 -2.38 17.81
CA ASP A 87 -11.48 -2.41 18.45
C ASP A 87 -12.58 -2.08 17.45
N THR A 88 -12.39 -1.03 16.64
CA THR A 88 -13.41 -0.52 15.72
C THR A 88 -13.38 -1.19 14.35
N LYS A 89 -12.27 -1.86 14.01
CA LYS A 89 -12.02 -2.48 12.69
C LYS A 89 -12.06 -1.48 11.54
N THR A 90 -11.74 -0.22 11.80
CA THR A 90 -11.57 0.80 10.77
C THR A 90 -10.15 0.77 10.20
N TYR A 91 -10.01 0.88 8.89
CA TYR A 91 -8.71 0.94 8.23
C TYR A 91 -8.21 2.38 8.17
N ILE A 92 -6.90 2.57 8.23
CA ILE A 92 -6.19 3.83 8.01
C ILE A 92 -5.11 3.55 6.99
N VAL A 93 -5.10 4.26 5.85
CA VAL A 93 -4.05 4.08 4.83
C VAL A 93 -3.12 5.26 4.87
N ILE A 94 -1.82 4.97 5.00
CA ILE A 94 -0.77 5.97 4.91
C ILE A 94 0.06 5.65 3.68
N GLU A 95 0.08 6.55 2.71
CA GLU A 95 0.91 6.43 1.52
C GLU A 95 2.07 7.42 1.56
N ILE A 96 3.28 6.91 1.36
CA ILE A 96 4.50 7.69 1.19
C ILE A 96 4.84 7.68 -0.30
N ASN A 97 4.63 8.81 -0.99
CA ASN A 97 5.02 9.00 -2.38
C ASN A 97 6.36 9.75 -2.45
N LYS A 98 7.46 9.00 -2.59
CA LYS A 98 8.80 9.57 -2.66
C LYS A 98 9.02 10.38 -3.95
N ALA A 99 8.39 9.99 -5.05
CA ALA A 99 8.55 10.68 -6.33
C ALA A 99 7.96 12.09 -6.30
N GLU A 100 6.85 12.27 -5.57
CA GLU A 100 6.18 13.56 -5.42
C GLU A 100 6.64 14.33 -4.18
N GLY A 101 7.36 13.67 -3.26
CA GLY A 101 7.77 14.28 -1.99
C GLY A 101 6.62 14.42 -1.00
N GLU A 102 5.61 13.55 -1.11
CA GLU A 102 4.33 13.69 -0.43
C GLU A 102 4.00 12.49 0.46
N LEU A 103 3.30 12.80 1.55
CA LEU A 103 2.66 11.85 2.44
C LEU A 103 1.14 12.05 2.32
N LEU A 104 0.45 11.04 1.79
CA LEU A 104 -1.00 11.02 1.71
C LEU A 104 -1.55 10.18 2.86
N ILE A 105 -2.49 10.75 3.59
CA ILE A 105 -3.15 10.11 4.73
C ILE A 105 -4.62 9.99 4.37
N THR A 106 -5.05 8.76 4.10
CA THR A 106 -6.47 8.45 3.92
C THR A 106 -7.09 8.23 5.30
N PRO A 107 -8.10 9.02 5.69
CA PRO A 107 -8.69 8.97 7.01
C PRO A 107 -9.41 7.63 7.26
N PRO A 108 -9.71 7.32 8.53
CA PRO A 108 -10.36 6.08 8.90
C PRO A 108 -11.66 5.81 8.14
N GLY A 109 -11.68 4.78 7.30
CA GLY A 109 -12.86 4.37 6.56
C GLY A 109 -13.56 3.18 7.20
N ARG A 110 -14.91 3.16 7.15
CA ARG A 110 -15.68 1.94 7.38
C ARG A 110 -15.68 1.10 6.11
N ILE A 111 -15.38 -0.18 6.26
CA ILE A 111 -15.41 -1.17 5.17
C ILE A 111 -16.85 -1.30 4.68
N GLY A 112 -17.08 -0.98 3.41
CA GLY A 112 -18.43 -1.06 2.84
C GLY A 112 -18.59 -0.70 1.36
N VAL A 113 -17.56 -0.18 0.66
CA VAL A 113 -17.75 0.21 -0.76
C VAL A 113 -16.62 -0.18 -1.73
N SER A 114 -15.47 -0.69 -1.29
CA SER A 114 -14.50 -1.31 -2.23
C SER A 114 -13.55 -2.28 -1.53
N THR A 115 -13.69 -3.57 -1.88
CA THR A 115 -12.66 -4.62 -2.00
C THR A 115 -11.66 -4.94 -0.87
N SER A 116 -11.52 -4.16 0.20
CA SER A 116 -10.55 -4.45 1.27
C SER A 116 -11.21 -5.29 2.37
N ILE A 117 -10.85 -6.57 2.42
CA ILE A 117 -11.19 -7.45 3.55
C ILE A 117 -10.26 -7.05 4.70
N VAL A 118 -10.78 -6.37 5.72
CA VAL A 118 -10.04 -6.23 6.99
C VAL A 118 -10.11 -7.57 7.70
N THR A 119 -8.95 -8.20 7.74
CA THR A 119 -8.66 -9.37 8.54
C THR A 119 -8.34 -8.92 9.97
N THR A 120 -8.61 -9.79 10.94
CA THR A 120 -8.15 -9.58 12.33
C THR A 120 -6.66 -9.89 12.50
N SER A 121 -5.92 -10.08 11.41
CA SER A 121 -4.55 -10.61 11.40
C SER A 121 -3.54 -9.48 11.26
N GLN A 122 -2.46 -9.56 12.02
CA GLN A 122 -1.40 -8.55 12.03
C GLN A 122 -0.20 -8.99 11.18
N PHE A 123 0.32 -8.06 10.39
CA PHE A 123 1.62 -8.19 9.73
C PHE A 123 2.73 -7.66 10.65
N TYR A 124 3.70 -8.50 10.98
CA TYR A 124 4.80 -8.21 11.89
C TYR A 124 6.06 -7.86 11.11
N LEU A 125 6.08 -6.66 10.52
CA LEU A 125 7.17 -6.20 9.65
C LEU A 125 8.56 -6.33 10.31
N GLU A 126 8.69 -6.02 11.59
CA GLU A 126 9.96 -6.08 12.33
C GLU A 126 10.51 -7.50 12.53
N ARG A 127 9.66 -8.53 12.44
CA ARG A 127 10.06 -9.93 12.60
C ARG A 127 10.47 -10.58 11.27
N ASN A 128 10.15 -9.92 10.17
CA ASN A 128 10.37 -10.43 8.83
C ASN A 128 11.77 -10.03 8.34
N LYS A 129 12.32 -10.87 7.45
CA LYS A 129 13.45 -10.49 6.63
C LYS A 129 13.10 -9.29 5.76
N ASP A 130 14.16 -8.56 5.44
CA ASP A 130 14.14 -7.41 4.56
C ASP A 130 13.54 -7.78 3.20
N GLU A 131 12.57 -7.00 2.73
CA GLU A 131 11.88 -7.25 1.46
C GLU A 131 12.85 -7.16 0.26
N THR A 132 13.99 -6.48 0.42
CA THR A 132 15.02 -6.42 -0.62
C THR A 132 15.56 -7.80 -0.97
N GLU A 133 15.67 -8.72 -0.01
CA GLU A 133 16.07 -10.11 -0.28
C GLU A 133 15.02 -10.81 -1.17
N ALA A 134 13.73 -10.61 -0.89
CA ALA A 134 12.64 -11.15 -1.69
C ALA A 134 12.65 -10.57 -3.13
N LEU A 135 12.90 -9.27 -3.27
CA LEU A 135 13.06 -8.60 -4.56
C LEU A 135 14.18 -9.22 -5.39
N TYR A 136 15.39 -9.28 -4.84
CA TYR A 136 16.56 -9.74 -5.59
C TYR A 136 16.52 -11.24 -5.89
N LYS A 137 16.02 -12.07 -4.97
CA LYS A 137 15.77 -13.49 -5.26
C LYS A 137 14.74 -13.69 -6.38
N SER A 138 13.68 -12.89 -6.38
CA SER A 138 12.65 -12.95 -7.41
C SER A 138 13.18 -12.52 -8.78
N ILE A 139 14.00 -11.46 -8.83
CA ILE A 139 14.69 -11.04 -10.06
C ILE A 139 15.64 -12.15 -10.56
N ALA A 140 16.41 -12.78 -9.67
CA ALA A 140 17.32 -13.86 -10.05
C ALA A 140 16.59 -15.07 -10.65
N ILE A 141 15.36 -15.35 -10.21
CA ILE A 141 14.52 -16.40 -10.82
C ILE A 141 14.12 -16.07 -12.25
N LEU A 142 13.85 -14.79 -12.53
CA LEU A 142 13.51 -14.34 -13.88
C LEU A 142 14.74 -14.28 -14.79
N GLY A 143 15.93 -14.01 -14.24
CA GLY A 143 17.18 -14.01 -14.99
C GLY A 143 17.18 -12.99 -16.12
N ASP A 144 17.57 -13.42 -17.32
CA ASP A 144 17.63 -12.58 -18.52
C ASP A 144 16.24 -12.12 -19.01
N MET A 145 15.16 -12.77 -18.55
CA MET A 145 13.79 -12.38 -18.89
C MET A 145 13.43 -11.01 -18.30
N THR A 146 14.05 -10.58 -17.20
CA THR A 146 13.81 -9.24 -16.63
C THR A 146 14.12 -8.14 -17.64
N GLU A 147 15.23 -8.27 -18.37
CA GLU A 147 15.64 -7.31 -19.39
C GLU A 147 14.83 -7.50 -20.69
N LYS A 148 14.71 -8.74 -21.18
CA LYS A 148 13.97 -9.05 -22.42
C LYS A 148 12.52 -8.58 -22.37
N CYS A 149 11.88 -8.73 -21.22
CA CYS A 149 10.49 -8.32 -21.00
C CYS A 149 10.34 -6.82 -20.72
N GLY A 150 11.42 -6.05 -20.57
CA GLY A 150 11.35 -4.63 -20.23
C GLY A 150 10.63 -4.37 -18.91
N ILE A 151 10.94 -5.14 -17.87
CA ILE A 151 10.35 -4.95 -16.54
C ILE A 151 10.95 -3.67 -15.92
N GLU A 152 10.09 -2.67 -15.73
CA GLU A 152 10.49 -1.39 -15.12
C GLU A 152 9.89 -1.18 -13.72
N LYS A 153 8.86 -1.97 -13.38
CA LYS A 153 8.11 -1.85 -12.14
C LYS A 153 7.92 -3.21 -11.47
N VAL A 154 8.19 -3.26 -10.18
CA VAL A 154 7.88 -4.40 -9.30
C VAL A 154 7.02 -3.90 -8.14
N ILE A 155 5.99 -4.67 -7.80
CA ILE A 155 5.18 -4.43 -6.62
C ILE A 155 5.50 -5.53 -5.62
N ILE A 156 5.87 -5.15 -4.40
CA ILE A 156 6.06 -6.08 -3.29
C ILE A 156 4.95 -5.81 -2.28
N ALA A 157 4.15 -6.81 -1.96
CA ALA A 157 3.09 -6.72 -0.96
C ALA A 157 3.35 -7.67 0.21
N GLY A 158 3.38 -7.12 1.43
CA GLY A 158 3.46 -7.83 2.69
C GLY A 158 2.07 -7.96 3.33
N ALA A 159 1.64 -9.19 3.60
CA ALA A 159 0.32 -9.47 4.20
C ALA A 159 0.32 -10.76 5.04
N PRO A 160 -0.64 -10.94 5.97
CA PRO A 160 -0.67 -12.07 6.91
C PRO A 160 -1.41 -13.32 6.39
N TYR A 161 -1.64 -13.44 5.08
CA TYR A 161 -2.58 -14.39 4.42
C TYR A 161 -2.75 -15.78 5.09
N ALA A 162 -1.64 -16.47 5.40
CA ALA A 162 -1.63 -17.73 6.17
C ALA A 162 -0.35 -17.88 7.01
N TYR A 163 0.70 -17.16 6.60
CA TYR A 163 2.00 -16.95 7.22
C TYR A 163 2.47 -15.58 6.70
N GLN A 164 3.36 -14.89 7.42
CA GLN A 164 3.94 -13.62 6.97
C GLN A 164 4.60 -13.86 5.61
N GLY A 165 4.21 -13.10 4.57
CA GLY A 165 4.74 -13.32 3.22
C GLY A 165 4.91 -12.05 2.41
N TRP A 166 5.87 -12.10 1.49
CA TRP A 166 6.12 -11.11 0.45
C TRP A 166 5.61 -11.64 -0.89
N ASP A 167 4.56 -11.03 -1.42
CA ASP A 167 4.06 -11.26 -2.78
C ASP A 167 4.73 -10.28 -3.75
N VAL A 168 5.63 -10.80 -4.59
CA VAL A 168 6.43 -10.03 -5.54
C VAL A 168 5.84 -10.15 -6.93
N ARG A 169 5.30 -9.05 -7.44
CA ARG A 169 4.56 -8.98 -8.70
C ARG A 169 5.26 -8.07 -9.70
N PHE A 170 5.47 -8.57 -10.91
CA PHE A 170 6.21 -7.88 -11.96
C PHE A 170 5.25 -7.24 -12.98
N VAL A 171 5.48 -5.98 -13.31
CA VAL A 171 4.59 -5.20 -14.19
C VAL A 171 5.36 -4.71 -15.42
N ASN A 172 4.74 -4.84 -16.59
CA ASN A 172 5.21 -4.22 -17.84
C ASN A 172 4.46 -2.90 -18.10
N PRO A 173 5.14 -1.75 -18.18
CA PRO A 173 4.49 -0.47 -18.49
C PRO A 173 3.94 -0.39 -19.91
N ARG A 174 4.36 -1.27 -20.84
CA ARG A 174 3.85 -1.30 -22.22
C ARG A 174 2.43 -1.87 -22.34
N TRP A 175 1.89 -2.49 -21.27
CA TRP A 175 0.61 -3.19 -21.28
C TRP A 175 -0.40 -2.59 -20.30
N ILE A 176 -0.50 -1.25 -20.27
CA ILE A 176 -1.53 -0.54 -19.50
C ILE A 176 -2.86 -0.63 -20.27
N THR A 177 -3.52 -1.79 -20.18
CA THR A 177 -4.99 -1.86 -20.34
C THR A 177 -5.62 -1.70 -18.96
N LEU A 178 -6.95 -1.52 -18.88
CA LEU A 178 -7.73 -1.15 -17.69
C LEU A 178 -7.60 -2.10 -16.47
N SER A 179 -6.71 -3.09 -16.49
CA SER A 179 -6.33 -3.91 -15.33
C SER A 179 -4.82 -4.22 -15.38
N PRO A 180 -4.08 -4.07 -14.27
CA PRO A 180 -2.65 -4.39 -14.27
C PRO A 180 -2.48 -5.90 -14.47
N LEU A 181 -2.10 -6.29 -15.67
CA LEU A 181 -1.81 -7.69 -15.96
C LEU A 181 -0.37 -7.95 -15.51
N PHE A 182 -0.22 -8.72 -14.43
CA PHE A 182 1.09 -9.06 -13.88
C PHE A 182 1.79 -10.09 -14.79
N LEU A 183 3.06 -9.83 -15.10
CA LEU A 183 3.88 -10.73 -15.89
C LEU A 183 4.22 -11.99 -15.11
N ALA A 184 4.60 -11.83 -13.85
CA ALA A 184 4.99 -12.92 -12.98
C ALA A 184 4.62 -12.55 -11.54
N GLU A 185 4.32 -13.57 -10.74
CA GLU A 185 4.06 -13.47 -9.32
C GLU A 185 4.92 -14.50 -8.58
N ILE A 186 5.70 -14.04 -7.61
CA ILE A 186 6.59 -14.89 -6.82
C ILE A 186 6.29 -14.63 -5.36
N TYR A 187 5.92 -15.70 -4.65
CA TYR A 187 5.64 -15.63 -3.22
C TYR A 187 6.87 -16.08 -2.43
N VAL A 188 7.30 -15.23 -1.51
CA VAL A 188 8.43 -15.47 -0.62
C VAL A 188 7.93 -15.47 0.83
N ASN A 189 8.32 -16.47 1.62
CA ASN A 189 8.06 -16.46 3.05
C ASN A 189 8.83 -15.29 3.67
N ALA A 190 8.14 -14.40 4.38
CA ALA A 190 8.76 -13.19 4.89
C ALA A 190 9.69 -13.45 6.08
N GLU A 191 9.49 -14.54 6.83
CA GLU A 191 10.34 -14.92 7.97
C GLU A 191 11.59 -15.66 7.51
N THR A 192 11.45 -16.66 6.62
CA THR A 192 12.59 -17.50 6.20
C THR A 192 13.31 -16.94 4.96
N GLY A 193 12.64 -16.14 4.14
CA GLY A 193 13.14 -15.66 2.86
C GLY A 193 13.12 -16.72 1.75
N ASP A 194 12.48 -17.86 1.99
CA ASP A 194 12.38 -18.94 1.01
C ASP A 194 11.25 -18.71 0.02
N ILE A 195 11.44 -19.17 -1.21
CA ILE A 195 10.42 -19.12 -2.24
C ILE A 195 9.41 -20.24 -1.99
N VAL A 196 8.16 -19.87 -1.77
CA VAL A 196 7.08 -20.84 -1.48
C VAL A 196 6.29 -21.18 -2.73
N ARG A 197 6.09 -20.21 -3.63
CA ARG A 197 5.33 -20.39 -4.88
C ARG A 197 5.84 -19.46 -5.97
N ARG A 198 5.69 -19.90 -7.22
CA ARG A 198 6.01 -19.12 -8.41
C ARG A 198 4.89 -19.32 -9.44
N ASP A 199 4.34 -18.22 -9.95
CA ASP A 199 3.49 -18.21 -11.14
C ASP A 199 4.17 -17.36 -12.21
N LEU A 200 4.65 -18.04 -13.26
CA LEU A 200 5.36 -17.43 -14.39
C LEU A 200 4.52 -17.54 -15.68
N SER A 201 3.25 -17.91 -15.57
CA SER A 201 2.41 -18.32 -16.71
C SER A 201 2.12 -17.17 -17.68
N ASN A 202 2.04 -15.94 -17.16
CA ASN A 202 1.83 -14.73 -17.94
C ASN A 202 3.12 -14.18 -18.58
N LEU A 203 4.29 -14.46 -17.99
CA LEU A 203 5.58 -13.91 -18.40
C LEU A 203 5.88 -14.33 -19.84
N TRP A 204 5.80 -15.64 -20.10
CA TRP A 204 6.10 -16.21 -21.42
C TRP A 204 5.11 -15.80 -22.50
N LYS A 205 3.83 -15.60 -22.14
CA LYS A 205 2.79 -15.20 -23.09
C LYS A 205 3.00 -13.76 -23.56
N ILE A 206 3.26 -12.86 -22.63
CA ILE A 206 3.29 -11.41 -22.89
C ILE A 206 4.64 -10.99 -23.46
N CYS A 207 5.74 -11.57 -22.99
CA CYS A 207 7.07 -11.21 -23.47
C CYS A 207 7.39 -11.68 -24.89
N ASN A 208 6.61 -12.63 -25.44
CA ASN A 208 6.82 -13.16 -26.79
C ASN A 208 5.80 -12.67 -27.82
N THR A 209 4.78 -11.91 -27.41
CA THR A 209 3.91 -11.16 -28.33
C THR A 209 4.70 -9.97 -28.89
N LYS A 210 5.15 -10.11 -30.14
CA LYS A 210 5.74 -9.02 -30.94
C LYS A 210 4.71 -7.94 -31.26
#